data_AF-A0A926JD70-F1
#
_entry.id   AF-A0A926JD70-F1
#
_cell.length_a   1.000
_cell.length_b   1.000
_cell.length_c   1.000
_cell.angle_alpha   90.00
_cell.angle_beta   90.00
_cell.angle_gamma   90.00
#
_symmetry.space_group_name_H-M   'P 1'
#
loop_
_entity.id
_entity.type
_entity.pdbx_description
1 polymer ?
#
loop_
_entity_poly.entity_id
_entity_poly.type
_entity_poly.pdbx_seq_one_letter_code
_entity_poly.pdbx_strand_id
1 'polypeptide(L)'
;MRHITTHDAPATGLRGIGDTSWHTRGACHGMDVEDADAVFFPGPRDHEDIAEAKELCGWCPVRRDCLDFALENVLKEGVWGGLTEAERRPLHDGLPQRLDYRRVTAFFQGRDVHLTEAERQVVIDHAYVRGWRPDRLAAALQISHKHARDLLRQAANKVFDRDRTYGVPRPKKKRKKSTPAAGSPAPTAPGTQQPVARPAASTPARASLGKAA
;
A
#
# COMPACT_ATOMS: atom_id res chain seq x y z
N MET A 1 10.27 -19.00 -13.40
CA MET A 1 10.32 -17.52 -13.53
C MET A 1 10.06 -16.91 -12.17
N ARG A 2 11.06 -16.23 -11.60
CA ARG A 2 10.94 -15.53 -10.31
C ARG A 2 10.50 -14.10 -10.60
N HIS A 3 9.22 -13.80 -10.46
CA HIS A 3 8.77 -12.42 -10.37
C HIS A 3 9.12 -11.91 -8.97
N ILE A 4 10.38 -11.50 -8.79
CA ILE A 4 10.73 -10.54 -7.76
C ILE A 4 10.01 -9.27 -8.20
N THR A 5 8.98 -8.88 -7.46
CA THR A 5 8.31 -7.59 -7.60
C THR A 5 9.35 -6.50 -7.32
N THR A 6 10.04 -6.05 -8.36
CA THR A 6 10.82 -4.80 -8.38
C THR A 6 9.84 -3.64 -8.34
N HIS A 7 9.27 -3.37 -7.16
CA HIS A 7 8.85 -2.03 -6.80
C HIS A 7 10.01 -1.41 -6.02
N ASP A 8 11.00 -0.89 -6.74
CA ASP A 8 12.20 -0.23 -6.20
C ASP A 8 12.00 1.29 -6.02
N ALA A 9 10.77 1.78 -6.14
CA ALA A 9 10.42 3.16 -5.82
C ALA A 9 9.46 3.18 -4.63
N PRO A 10 9.81 3.81 -3.48
CA PRO A 10 8.79 4.14 -2.50
C PRO A 10 7.76 5.05 -3.17
N ALA A 11 6.47 4.84 -2.90
CA ALA A 11 5.42 5.78 -3.30
C ALA A 11 5.85 7.18 -2.84
N THR A 12 6.36 7.97 -3.78
CA THR A 12 7.04 9.21 -3.48
C THR A 12 5.97 10.28 -3.37
N GLY A 13 5.67 10.72 -2.14
CA GLY A 13 5.46 12.14 -1.88
C GLY A 13 4.04 12.66 -1.73
N LEU A 14 2.98 11.95 -2.10
CA LEU A 14 1.61 12.30 -1.70
C LEU A 14 0.88 11.01 -1.37
N ARG A 15 0.01 11.02 -0.35
CA ARG A 15 -1.01 9.98 -0.20
C ARG A 15 -1.70 9.88 -1.56
N GLY A 16 -1.47 8.79 -2.29
CA GLY A 16 -2.37 8.43 -3.38
C GLY A 16 -3.76 8.41 -2.78
N ILE A 17 -4.73 8.96 -3.49
CA ILE A 17 -6.13 9.08 -3.05
C ILE A 17 -6.72 7.66 -3.07
N GLY A 18 -6.25 6.78 -2.19
CA GLY A 18 -6.45 5.33 -2.30
C GLY A 18 -6.13 4.77 -3.69
N ASP A 19 -6.40 3.49 -3.86
CA ASP A 19 -6.46 2.89 -5.19
C ASP A 19 -7.81 3.19 -5.86
N THR A 20 -7.79 4.03 -6.89
CA THR A 20 -8.97 4.41 -7.70
C THR A 20 -9.14 3.57 -8.97
N SER A 21 -8.30 2.55 -9.20
CA SER A 21 -8.35 1.71 -10.41
C SER A 21 -9.69 1.00 -10.62
N TRP A 22 -10.51 0.89 -9.59
CA TRP A 22 -11.85 0.31 -9.66
C TRP A 22 -12.91 1.27 -10.23
N HIS A 23 -12.70 2.59 -10.20
CA HIS A 23 -13.69 3.59 -10.64
C HIS A 23 -14.12 3.38 -12.10
N THR A 24 -13.16 3.07 -12.98
CA THR A 24 -13.41 2.88 -14.42
C THR A 24 -14.22 1.61 -14.73
N ARG A 25 -14.43 0.72 -13.75
CA ARG A 25 -15.24 -0.49 -13.89
C ARG A 25 -16.63 -0.33 -13.23
N GLY A 26 -16.95 0.87 -12.74
CA GLY A 26 -18.26 1.18 -12.18
C GLY A 26 -19.36 1.08 -13.24
N ALA A 27 -20.51 0.51 -12.87
CA ALA A 27 -21.70 0.52 -13.70
C ALA A 27 -22.15 1.95 -14.08
N CYS A 28 -22.00 2.88 -13.13
CA CYS A 28 -22.28 4.30 -13.32
C CYS A 28 -21.17 5.04 -14.08
N HIS A 29 -20.07 4.37 -14.44
CA HIS A 29 -18.98 5.03 -15.14
C HIS A 29 -19.42 5.42 -16.56
N GLY A 30 -19.27 6.70 -16.89
CA GLY A 30 -19.63 7.24 -18.21
C GLY A 30 -21.08 7.73 -18.32
N MET A 31 -21.85 7.70 -17.22
CA MET A 31 -23.10 8.45 -17.12
C MET A 31 -22.82 9.95 -17.20
N ASP A 32 -23.78 10.71 -17.74
CA ASP A 32 -23.71 12.17 -17.72
C ASP A 32 -23.76 12.66 -16.26
N VAL A 33 -23.16 13.83 -16.00
CA VAL A 33 -23.04 14.36 -14.63
C VAL A 33 -24.43 14.66 -14.06
N GLU A 34 -25.32 15.23 -14.89
CA GLU A 34 -26.69 15.56 -14.48
C GLU A 34 -27.50 14.31 -14.13
N ASP A 35 -27.39 13.26 -14.95
CA ASP A 35 -28.06 11.98 -14.72
C ASP A 35 -27.52 11.27 -13.47
N ALA A 36 -26.19 11.29 -13.28
CA ALA A 36 -25.55 10.69 -12.12
C ALA A 36 -25.95 11.39 -10.81
N ASP A 37 -26.05 12.73 -10.83
CA ASP A 37 -26.49 13.50 -9.67
C ASP A 37 -27.95 13.21 -9.33
N ALA A 38 -28.84 13.17 -10.33
CA ALA A 38 -30.25 12.85 -10.13
C ALA A 38 -30.45 11.45 -9.54
N VAL A 39 -29.74 10.45 -10.04
CA VAL A 39 -29.91 9.05 -9.62
C VAL A 39 -29.20 8.77 -8.29
N PHE A 40 -27.94 9.18 -8.12
CA PHE A 40 -27.12 8.77 -6.98
C PHE A 40 -27.14 9.75 -5.80
N PHE A 41 -27.62 10.97 -5.96
CA PHE A 41 -27.76 11.95 -4.87
C PHE A 41 -29.22 12.39 -4.61
N PRO A 42 -30.17 11.45 -4.48
CA PRO A 42 -31.55 11.79 -4.20
C PRO A 42 -31.74 12.29 -2.76
N GLY A 43 -32.81 13.05 -2.53
CA GLY A 43 -33.23 13.43 -1.21
C GLY A 43 -33.75 12.23 -0.39
N PRO A 44 -33.85 12.34 0.95
CA PRO A 44 -34.25 11.22 1.80
C PRO A 44 -35.66 10.64 1.56
N ARG A 45 -36.51 11.36 0.81
CA ARG A 45 -37.91 10.99 0.52
C ARG A 45 -38.12 10.52 -0.92
N ASP A 46 -37.08 10.58 -1.75
CA ASP A 46 -37.17 10.25 -3.16
C ASP A 46 -36.94 8.75 -3.33
N HIS A 47 -37.95 7.98 -2.89
CA HIS A 47 -37.85 6.53 -2.76
C HIS A 47 -37.66 5.81 -4.10
N GLU A 48 -38.19 6.39 -5.18
CA GLU A 48 -38.06 5.86 -6.54
C GLU A 48 -36.60 5.98 -7.03
N ASP A 49 -35.99 7.16 -6.92
CA ASP A 49 -34.60 7.41 -7.29
C ASP A 49 -33.62 6.56 -6.45
N ILE A 50 -33.88 6.43 -5.14
CA ILE A 50 -33.10 5.54 -4.27
C ILE A 50 -33.20 4.08 -4.75
N ALA A 51 -34.38 3.63 -5.17
CA ALA A 51 -34.57 2.26 -5.66
C ALA A 51 -33.83 2.04 -6.98
N GLU A 52 -33.90 2.99 -7.91
CA GLU A 52 -33.17 2.98 -9.18
C GLU A 52 -31.65 2.90 -8.96
N ALA A 53 -31.10 3.77 -8.10
CA ALA A 53 -29.68 3.76 -7.76
C ALA A 53 -29.22 2.42 -7.15
N LYS A 54 -30.07 1.83 -6.29
CA LYS A 54 -29.80 0.52 -5.68
C LYS A 54 -29.83 -0.61 -6.70
N GLU A 55 -30.74 -0.56 -7.67
CA GLU A 55 -30.81 -1.52 -8.76
C GLU A 55 -29.54 -1.46 -9.63
N LEU A 56 -29.12 -0.26 -10.02
CA LEU A 56 -27.85 -0.03 -10.75
C LEU A 56 -26.64 -0.56 -9.98
N CYS A 57 -26.59 -0.29 -8.66
CA CYS A 57 -25.53 -0.83 -7.81
C CYS A 57 -25.59 -2.35 -7.68
N GLY A 58 -26.76 -2.97 -7.82
CA GLY A 58 -26.99 -4.41 -7.63
C GLY A 58 -26.16 -5.29 -8.57
N TRP A 59 -25.97 -4.86 -9.81
CA TRP A 59 -25.19 -5.57 -10.83
C TRP A 59 -23.77 -5.00 -11.02
N CYS A 60 -23.43 -3.91 -10.32
CA CYS A 60 -22.12 -3.27 -10.45
C CYS A 60 -20.98 -4.17 -9.92
N PRO A 61 -19.97 -4.50 -10.74
CA PRO A 61 -18.90 -5.42 -10.35
C PRO A 61 -17.99 -4.86 -9.25
N VAL A 62 -17.95 -3.53 -9.08
CA VAL A 62 -17.12 -2.83 -8.09
C VAL A 62 -17.93 -2.31 -6.90
N ARG A 63 -19.16 -2.80 -6.71
CA ARG A 63 -20.04 -2.40 -5.60
C ARG A 63 -19.36 -2.41 -4.23
N ARG A 64 -18.51 -3.42 -3.96
CA ARG A 64 -17.78 -3.54 -2.69
C ARG A 64 -16.68 -2.50 -2.54
N ASP A 65 -15.86 -2.32 -3.59
CA ASP A 65 -14.78 -1.31 -3.60
C ASP A 65 -15.38 0.10 -3.44
N CYS A 66 -16.53 0.36 -4.07
CA CYS A 66 -17.31 1.60 -3.93
C CYS A 66 -17.82 1.83 -2.50
N LEU A 67 -18.39 0.80 -1.87
CA LEU A 67 -18.84 0.89 -0.47
C LEU A 67 -17.66 1.13 0.47
N ASP A 68 -16.55 0.42 0.29
CA ASP A 68 -15.34 0.58 1.09
C ASP A 68 -14.84 2.02 1.02
N PHE A 69 -14.75 2.58 -0.18
CA PHE A 69 -14.35 3.96 -0.39
C PHE A 69 -15.27 4.94 0.34
N ALA A 70 -16.59 4.74 0.27
CA ALA A 70 -17.54 5.61 0.95
C ALA A 70 -17.44 5.54 2.48
N LEU A 71 -17.20 4.35 3.03
CA LEU A 71 -17.04 4.15 4.47
C LEU A 71 -15.74 4.78 5.00
N GLU A 72 -14.67 4.72 4.22
CA GLU A 72 -13.35 5.24 4.61
C GLU A 72 -13.25 6.75 4.54
N ASN A 73 -13.89 7.34 3.54
CA ASN A 73 -13.93 8.79 3.37
C ASN A 73 -15.10 9.46 4.10
N VAL A 74 -15.91 8.67 4.82
CA VAL A 74 -17.08 9.15 5.58
C VAL A 74 -18.00 9.99 4.69
N LEU A 75 -18.30 9.48 3.50
CA LEU A 75 -19.16 10.16 2.54
C LEU A 75 -20.60 10.16 3.05
N LYS A 76 -21.13 11.35 3.31
CA LYS A 76 -22.41 11.54 3.98
C LYS A 76 -23.61 11.59 3.05
N GLU A 77 -23.41 11.87 1.77
CA GLU A 77 -24.52 12.07 0.84
C GLU A 77 -24.53 10.98 -0.23
N GLY A 78 -25.72 10.75 -0.79
CA GLY A 78 -25.93 9.83 -1.91
C GLY A 78 -25.87 8.33 -1.61
N VAL A 79 -26.11 7.56 -2.67
CA VAL A 79 -26.13 6.10 -2.69
C VAL A 79 -24.76 5.58 -3.15
N TRP A 80 -24.06 4.90 -2.25
CA TRP A 80 -22.73 4.34 -2.51
C TRP A 80 -22.75 2.84 -2.27
N GLY A 81 -22.29 2.05 -3.24
CA GLY A 81 -22.31 0.59 -3.15
C GLY A 81 -23.71 0.00 -2.91
N GLY A 82 -24.76 0.72 -3.33
CA GLY A 82 -26.16 0.34 -3.14
C GLY A 82 -26.70 0.56 -1.73
N LEU A 83 -26.06 1.42 -0.93
CA LEU A 83 -26.50 1.79 0.41
C LEU A 83 -26.66 3.31 0.50
N THR A 84 -27.71 3.79 1.15
CA THR A 84 -27.89 5.21 1.50
C THR A 84 -27.03 5.59 2.71
N GLU A 85 -26.89 6.87 3.01
CA GLU A 85 -26.19 7.32 4.23
C GLU A 85 -26.76 6.67 5.50
N ALA A 86 -28.09 6.63 5.63
CA ALA A 86 -28.75 6.06 6.79
C ALA A 86 -28.40 4.57 6.99
N GLU A 87 -28.26 3.83 5.89
CA GLU A 87 -27.86 2.42 5.91
C GLU A 87 -26.35 2.23 6.14
N ARG A 88 -25.52 3.18 5.71
CA ARG A 88 -24.06 3.16 5.95
C ARG A 88 -23.70 3.55 7.38
N ARG A 89 -24.47 4.42 8.03
CA ARG A 89 -24.21 4.92 9.39
C ARG A 89 -23.80 3.84 10.41
N PRO A 90 -24.54 2.73 10.59
CA PRO A 90 -24.14 1.68 11.54
C PRO A 90 -22.86 0.92 11.13
N LEU A 91 -22.46 0.96 9.86
CA LEU A 91 -21.26 0.27 9.39
C LEU A 91 -19.97 1.00 9.77
N HIS A 92 -20.03 2.30 10.06
CA HIS A 92 -18.86 3.07 10.50
C HIS A 92 -18.36 2.61 11.87
N ASP A 93 -19.28 2.28 12.79
CA ASP A 93 -18.93 1.89 14.17
C ASP A 93 -18.12 0.58 14.22
N GLY A 94 -18.43 -0.36 13.32
CA GLY A 94 -17.73 -1.64 13.20
C GLY A 94 -16.50 -1.62 12.30
N LEU A 95 -16.25 -0.51 11.59
CA LEU A 95 -15.23 -0.45 10.54
C LEU A 95 -13.81 -0.79 11.04
N PRO A 96 -13.34 -0.31 12.22
CA PRO A 96 -12.00 -0.64 12.70
C PRO A 96 -11.76 -2.15 12.91
N GLN A 97 -12.81 -2.88 13.32
CA GLN A 97 -12.74 -4.31 13.62
C GLN A 97 -13.11 -5.19 12.41
N ARG A 98 -13.57 -4.59 11.32
CA ARG A 98 -13.87 -5.32 10.08
C ARG A 98 -12.60 -5.96 9.54
N LEU A 99 -12.68 -7.26 9.26
CA LEU A 99 -11.60 -8.02 8.63
C LEU A 99 -12.06 -8.58 7.27
N ASP A 100 -11.67 -7.92 6.18
CA ASP A 100 -11.82 -8.47 4.82
C ASP A 100 -10.46 -8.91 4.26
N TYR A 101 -10.28 -10.23 4.13
CA TYR A 101 -9.07 -10.82 3.57
C TYR A 101 -8.80 -10.45 2.11
N ARG A 102 -9.80 -10.03 1.33
CA ARG A 102 -9.59 -9.52 -0.04
C ARG A 102 -8.72 -8.28 -0.03
N ARG A 103 -8.91 -7.40 0.96
CA ARG A 103 -8.18 -6.14 1.12
C ARG A 103 -6.75 -6.38 1.58
N VAL A 104 -6.59 -7.31 2.53
CA VAL A 104 -5.27 -7.82 2.95
C VAL A 104 -4.51 -8.41 1.76
N THR A 105 -5.19 -9.20 0.92
CA THR A 105 -4.57 -9.81 -0.27
C THR A 105 -4.21 -8.75 -1.31
N ALA A 106 -5.09 -7.79 -1.57
CA ALA A 106 -4.85 -6.67 -2.47
C ALA A 106 -3.63 -5.84 -2.04
N PHE A 107 -3.47 -5.59 -0.73
CA PHE A 107 -2.25 -4.98 -0.18
C PHE A 107 -0.99 -5.78 -0.51
N PHE A 108 -1.00 -7.10 -0.32
CA PHE A 108 0.15 -7.94 -0.66
C PHE A 108 0.42 -8.03 -2.18
N GLN A 109 -0.59 -7.77 -3.00
CA GLN A 109 -0.45 -7.62 -4.45
C GLN A 109 0.10 -6.24 -4.86
N GLY A 110 0.35 -5.34 -3.91
CA GLY A 110 0.91 -4.01 -4.15
C GLY A 110 -0.14 -2.92 -4.42
N ARG A 111 -1.43 -3.21 -4.21
CA ARG A 111 -2.48 -2.19 -4.31
C ARG A 111 -2.45 -1.28 -3.08
N ASP A 112 -2.66 0.01 -3.27
CA ASP A 112 -2.75 1.00 -2.19
C ASP A 112 -4.15 0.97 -1.55
N VAL A 113 -4.31 0.06 -0.58
CA VAL A 113 -5.59 -0.18 0.10
C VAL A 113 -5.52 0.35 1.53
N HIS A 114 -6.55 1.09 1.93
CA HIS A 114 -6.66 1.55 3.31
C HIS A 114 -7.05 0.39 4.24
N LEU A 115 -6.07 -0.14 4.97
CA LEU A 115 -6.31 -1.24 5.90
C LEU A 115 -6.97 -0.76 7.19
N THR A 116 -8.05 -1.43 7.60
CA THR A 116 -8.62 -1.30 8.95
C THR A 116 -7.62 -1.75 10.02
N GLU A 117 -7.92 -1.53 11.30
CA GLU A 117 -7.05 -1.97 12.39
C GLU A 117 -6.88 -3.51 12.38
N ALA A 118 -7.98 -4.25 12.23
CA ALA A 118 -7.96 -5.70 12.13
C ALA A 118 -7.17 -6.19 10.89
N GLU A 119 -7.37 -5.58 9.73
CA GLU A 119 -6.66 -5.93 8.49
C GLU A 119 -5.15 -5.65 8.60
N ARG A 120 -4.79 -4.50 9.18
CA ARG A 120 -3.40 -4.13 9.47
C ARG A 120 -2.74 -5.12 10.41
N GLN A 121 -3.47 -5.58 11.43
CA GLN A 121 -2.96 -6.60 12.35
C GLN A 121 -2.63 -7.91 11.63
N VAL A 122 -3.48 -8.37 10.71
CA VAL A 122 -3.19 -9.55 9.87
C VAL A 122 -1.95 -9.36 9.01
N VAL A 123 -1.76 -8.18 8.42
CA VAL A 123 -0.55 -7.87 7.65
C VAL A 123 0.70 -7.96 8.54
N ILE A 124 0.65 -7.43 9.75
CA ILE A 124 1.76 -7.46 10.71
C ILE A 124 2.10 -8.90 11.11
N ASP A 125 1.09 -9.70 11.46
CA ASP A 125 1.30 -11.09 11.86
C ASP A 125 1.86 -11.93 10.72
N HIS A 126 1.35 -11.73 9.50
CA HIS A 126 1.90 -12.35 8.29
C HIS A 126 3.36 -11.93 8.05
N ALA A 127 3.67 -10.63 8.15
CA ALA A 127 5.01 -10.10 7.99
C ALA A 127 5.99 -10.73 9.00
N TYR A 128 5.57 -10.89 10.26
CA TYR A 128 6.35 -11.58 11.28
C TYR A 128 6.61 -13.05 10.92
N VAL A 129 5.58 -13.82 10.58
CA VAL A 129 5.71 -15.24 10.21
C VAL A 129 6.60 -15.43 8.98
N ARG A 130 6.57 -14.48 8.04
CA ARG A 130 7.42 -14.48 6.84
C ARG A 130 8.82 -13.91 7.07
N GLY A 131 9.17 -13.51 8.30
CA GLY A 131 10.49 -13.01 8.65
C GLY A 131 10.83 -11.67 8.02
N TRP A 132 9.84 -10.79 7.83
CA TRP A 132 10.08 -9.45 7.29
C TRP A 132 10.98 -8.64 8.22
N ARG A 133 11.88 -7.85 7.61
CA ARG A 133 12.66 -6.84 8.33
C ARG A 133 11.79 -5.63 8.66
N PRO A 134 12.06 -4.89 9.75
CA PRO A 134 11.32 -3.69 10.10
C PRO A 134 11.30 -2.64 8.97
N ASP A 135 12.40 -2.50 8.23
CA ASP A 135 12.51 -1.61 7.05
C ASP A 135 11.42 -1.90 6.00
N ARG A 136 11.21 -3.18 5.69
CA ARG A 136 10.23 -3.62 4.70
C ARG A 136 8.80 -3.37 5.18
N LEU A 137 8.52 -3.66 6.46
CA LEU A 137 7.20 -3.39 7.03
C LEU A 137 6.89 -1.90 7.11
N ALA A 138 7.89 -1.09 7.47
CA ALA A 138 7.79 0.37 7.50
C ALA A 138 7.45 0.94 6.13
N ALA A 139 8.17 0.50 5.10
CA ALA A 139 7.88 0.88 3.71
C ALA A 139 6.50 0.40 3.25
N ALA A 140 6.11 -0.84 3.55
CA ALA A 140 4.84 -1.38 3.08
C ALA A 140 3.64 -0.69 3.73
N LEU A 141 3.69 -0.40 5.04
CA LEU A 141 2.59 0.23 5.78
C LEU A 141 2.70 1.76 5.87
N GLN A 142 3.73 2.36 5.27
CA GLN A 142 4.01 3.80 5.31
C GLN A 142 4.08 4.34 6.75
N ILE A 143 4.78 3.62 7.63
CA ILE A 143 4.97 3.96 9.05
C ILE A 143 6.45 4.17 9.37
N SER A 144 6.73 4.79 10.52
CA SER A 144 8.13 4.93 10.96
C SER A 144 8.79 3.56 11.21
N HIS A 145 10.10 3.46 10.93
CA HIS A 145 10.89 2.26 11.22
C HIS A 145 10.80 1.85 12.70
N LYS A 146 10.80 2.82 13.63
CA LYS A 146 10.65 2.54 15.07
C LYS A 146 9.32 1.83 15.35
N HIS A 147 8.23 2.36 14.84
CA HIS A 147 6.90 1.79 15.00
C HIS A 147 6.83 0.38 14.39
N ALA A 148 7.34 0.19 13.17
CA ALA A 148 7.39 -1.13 12.53
C ALA A 148 8.16 -2.17 13.36
N ARG A 149 9.28 -1.77 13.98
CA ARG A 149 10.07 -2.63 14.89
C ARG A 149 9.26 -3.04 16.12
N ASP A 150 8.54 -2.09 16.71
CA ASP A 150 7.73 -2.34 17.90
C ASP A 150 6.55 -3.27 17.58
N LEU A 151 5.89 -3.11 16.42
CA LEU A 151 4.84 -4.01 15.94
C LEU A 151 5.35 -5.45 15.73
N LEU A 152 6.51 -5.62 15.08
CA LEU A 152 7.09 -6.95 14.90
C LEU A 152 7.48 -7.60 16.23
N ARG A 153 7.92 -6.81 17.22
CA ARG A 153 8.16 -7.29 18.58
C ARG A 153 6.87 -7.73 19.26
N GLN A 154 5.79 -6.94 19.13
CA GLN A 154 4.49 -7.30 19.67
C GLN A 154 3.95 -8.59 19.04
N ALA A 155 4.06 -8.75 17.72
CA ALA A 155 3.70 -9.98 17.02
C ALA A 155 4.50 -11.19 17.53
N ALA A 156 5.81 -11.02 17.75
CA ALA A 156 6.66 -12.06 18.33
C ALA A 156 6.21 -12.46 19.75
N ASN A 157 5.84 -11.47 20.57
CA ASN A 157 5.33 -11.73 21.92
C ASN A 157 3.98 -12.46 21.87
N LYS A 158 3.06 -12.08 20.98
CA LYS A 158 1.79 -12.78 20.77
C LYS A 158 1.99 -14.25 20.42
N VAL A 159 2.91 -14.54 19.50
CA VAL A 159 3.26 -15.93 19.13
C VAL A 159 3.89 -16.67 20.31
N PHE A 160 4.79 -16.02 21.06
CA PHE A 160 5.39 -16.61 22.24
C PHE A 160 4.34 -16.95 23.33
N ASP A 161 3.40 -16.04 23.61
CA ASP A 161 2.35 -16.24 24.60
C ASP A 161 1.37 -17.35 24.18
N ARG A 162 1.06 -17.42 22.89
CA ARG A 162 0.29 -18.50 22.28
C ARG A 162 1.00 -19.85 22.47
N ASP A 163 2.26 -19.94 22.09
CA ASP A 163 3.07 -21.16 22.18
C ASP A 163 3.22 -21.64 23.63
N ARG A 164 3.38 -20.69 24.58
CA ARG A 164 3.36 -20.97 26.02
C ARG A 164 2.02 -21.58 26.45
N THR A 165 0.90 -21.03 25.97
CA THR A 165 -0.44 -21.54 26.27
C THR A 165 -0.65 -22.95 25.75
N TYR A 166 -0.13 -23.27 24.55
CA TYR A 166 -0.20 -24.60 23.96
C TYR A 166 0.91 -25.57 24.39
N GLY A 167 1.77 -25.20 25.36
CA GLY A 167 2.84 -26.07 25.85
C GLY A 167 3.95 -26.37 24.84
N VAL A 168 4.11 -25.53 23.81
CA VAL A 168 5.13 -25.71 22.77
C VAL A 168 6.53 -25.51 23.39
N PRO A 169 7.45 -26.50 23.28
CA PRO A 169 8.77 -26.38 23.87
C PRO A 169 9.56 -25.21 23.28
N ARG A 170 10.15 -24.37 24.14
CA ARG A 170 11.04 -23.29 23.69
C ARG A 170 12.28 -23.88 23.01
N PRO A 171 12.64 -23.44 21.79
CA PRO A 171 13.91 -23.82 21.19
C PRO A 171 15.06 -23.32 22.06
N LYS A 172 15.98 -24.22 22.42
CA LYS A 172 17.16 -23.89 23.23
C LYS A 172 17.99 -22.84 22.48
N LYS A 173 18.24 -21.68 23.08
CA LYS A 173 19.16 -20.67 22.54
C LYS A 173 20.54 -21.30 22.36
N LYS A 174 20.95 -21.60 21.12
CA LYS A 174 22.37 -21.92 20.85
C LYS A 174 23.18 -20.66 21.16
N ARG A 175 24.00 -20.69 22.22
CA ARG A 175 25.01 -19.65 22.47
C ARG A 175 25.88 -19.58 21.22
N LYS A 176 25.83 -18.47 20.47
CA LYS A 176 26.82 -18.19 19.43
C LYS A 176 28.18 -18.16 20.15
N LYS A 177 29.03 -19.16 19.87
CA LYS A 177 30.43 -19.15 20.29
C LYS A 177 31.04 -17.94 19.60
N SER A 178 31.43 -16.92 20.35
CA SER A 178 32.15 -15.76 19.83
C SER A 178 33.46 -16.28 19.24
N THR A 179 33.58 -16.30 17.92
CA THR A 179 34.89 -16.43 17.28
C THR A 179 35.67 -15.17 17.64
N PRO A 180 36.87 -15.26 18.25
CA PRO A 180 37.71 -14.09 18.48
C PRO A 180 38.00 -13.44 17.12
N ALA A 181 37.90 -12.12 17.06
CA ALA A 181 38.31 -11.35 15.89
C ALA A 181 39.78 -11.66 15.59
N ALA A 182 40.05 -12.34 14.48
CA ALA A 182 41.39 -12.35 13.89
C ALA A 182 41.73 -10.91 13.52
N GLY A 183 42.86 -10.43 14.02
CA GLY A 183 43.27 -9.03 13.94
C GLY A 183 43.27 -8.48 12.52
N SER A 184 42.85 -7.22 12.40
CA SER A 184 43.07 -6.41 11.22
C SER A 184 44.58 -6.35 10.90
N PRO A 185 45.02 -6.58 9.65
CA PRO A 185 46.35 -6.18 9.26
C PRO A 185 46.45 -4.65 9.20
N ALA A 186 47.62 -4.15 9.55
CA ALA A 186 47.99 -2.74 9.68
C ALA A 186 47.80 -1.92 8.39
N PRO A 187 47.65 -0.58 8.49
CA PRO A 187 47.45 0.27 7.32
C PRO A 187 48.73 0.40 6.49
N THR A 188 48.63 0.14 5.19
CA THR A 188 49.68 0.42 4.22
C THR A 188 49.76 1.93 3.92
N ALA A 189 50.99 2.45 3.91
CA ALA A 189 51.34 3.85 3.66
C ALA A 189 51.00 4.30 2.21
N PRO A 190 50.93 5.62 1.93
CA PRO A 190 50.34 6.16 0.70
C PRO A 190 51.28 6.06 -0.49
N GLY A 191 50.81 5.43 -1.57
CA GLY A 191 51.47 5.37 -2.87
C GLY A 191 51.11 6.58 -3.75
N THR A 192 52.15 7.15 -4.35
CA THR A 192 52.25 8.30 -5.24
C THR A 192 51.16 8.39 -6.33
N GLN A 193 50.58 9.58 -6.49
CA GLN A 193 49.69 9.95 -7.59
C GLN A 193 50.46 9.95 -8.93
N GLN A 194 49.85 9.41 -9.99
CA GLN A 194 50.23 9.69 -11.38
C GLN A 194 49.07 10.35 -12.13
N PRO A 195 49.37 11.25 -13.08
CA PRO A 195 48.49 12.34 -13.46
C PRO A 195 47.44 11.96 -14.51
N VAL A 196 46.28 12.60 -14.39
CA VAL A 196 45.15 12.51 -15.32
C VAL A 196 45.49 13.27 -16.60
N ALA A 197 45.50 12.59 -17.75
CA ALA A 197 45.59 13.23 -19.06
C ALA A 197 44.23 13.84 -19.45
N ARG A 198 44.21 15.15 -19.74
CA ARG A 198 43.05 15.88 -20.30
C ARG A 198 42.78 15.42 -21.74
N PRO A 199 41.51 15.23 -22.16
CA PRO A 199 41.19 15.27 -23.58
C PRO A 199 41.24 16.73 -24.07
N ALA A 200 41.99 16.96 -25.13
CA ALA A 200 42.08 18.24 -25.81
C ALA A 200 40.81 18.52 -26.63
N ALA A 201 40.32 19.75 -26.54
CA ALA A 201 39.27 20.29 -27.38
C ALA A 201 39.73 20.44 -28.83
N SER A 202 38.89 20.06 -29.78
CA SER A 202 39.02 20.41 -31.19
C SER A 202 37.92 21.40 -31.58
N THR A 203 38.32 22.56 -32.07
CA THR A 203 37.47 23.61 -32.68
C THR A 203 38.11 24.00 -34.02
N PRO A 204 37.43 24.75 -34.91
CA PRO A 204 36.42 24.31 -35.87
C PRO A 204 36.93 24.43 -37.33
N ALA A 205 36.21 23.85 -38.30
CA ALA A 205 36.37 24.17 -39.73
C ALA A 205 35.09 24.85 -40.26
N ARG A 206 35.29 25.99 -40.92
CA ARG A 206 34.31 26.93 -41.46
C ARG A 206 33.63 26.41 -42.74
N ALA A 207 32.32 26.63 -42.80
CA ALA A 207 31.46 27.11 -43.89
C ALA A 207 31.73 26.70 -45.36
N SER A 208 30.68 26.21 -46.01
CA SER A 208 30.35 26.59 -47.40
C SER A 208 28.85 26.85 -47.55
N LEU A 209 28.54 28.02 -48.10
CA LEU A 209 27.22 28.52 -48.51
C LEU A 209 26.75 27.78 -49.77
N GLY A 210 25.45 27.48 -49.87
CA GLY A 210 24.86 26.86 -51.06
C GLY A 210 23.33 26.93 -51.11
N LYS A 211 22.84 28.10 -51.56
CA LYS A 211 21.61 28.46 -52.31
C LYS A 211 20.29 27.67 -52.19
N ALA A 212 19.24 28.49 -52.16
CA ALA A 212 17.82 28.19 -52.30
C ALA A 212 17.40 27.55 -53.64
N ALA A 213 16.33 26.75 -53.57
CA ALA A 213 15.15 26.80 -54.43
C ALA A 213 13.98 26.17 -53.66
#